data_AF-A0A951CB77-F1
#
_entry.id   AF-A0A951CB77-F1
#
_cell.length_a   1.000
_cell.length_b   1.000
_cell.length_c   1.000
_cell.angle_alpha   90.00
_cell.angle_beta   90.00
_cell.angle_gamma   90.00
#
_symmetry.space_group_name_H-M   'P 1'
#
loop_
_entity.id
_entity.type
_entity.pdbx_description
1 polymer ?
#
loop_
_entity_poly.entity_id
_entity_poly.type
_entity_poly.pdbx_seq_one_letter_code
_entity_poly.pdbx_strand_id
1 'polypeptide(L)'
;DPSVNWANEIDLKTGRPILNPSKVTKEGVNVKDICPAAQGAKNHQPASYDPKTKLFYVGTNHICMDYQAFSVKYRGGFPYVGATLSMFPADHGNTRGRLIAFNPVSGETKWATNETFQVYSGPLTTDSGVLFYGTLDGWFKAADEANGKTLYQFHAPSGIIGNPIAYTYKGKEYVAVLSGVGGWAAIGLAEGLTKGTEGLGAVGLTTSLSDYTNLGGTLVVFSLE
;
A
#
# COMPACT_ATOMS: atom_id res chain seq x y z
N ASP A 1 -7.99 -8.20 -1.38
CA ASP A 1 -6.94 -8.74 -2.27
C ASP A 1 -7.22 -10.23 -2.46
N PRO A 2 -7.23 -10.76 -3.70
CA PRO A 2 -7.52 -12.17 -3.96
C PRO A 2 -6.45 -13.15 -3.45
N SER A 3 -5.24 -12.69 -3.11
CA SER A 3 -4.15 -13.54 -2.59
C SER A 3 -4.28 -13.91 -1.11
N VAL A 4 -5.19 -13.26 -0.37
CA VAL A 4 -5.34 -13.45 1.09
C VAL A 4 -5.59 -14.91 1.44
N ASN A 5 -4.81 -15.48 2.37
CA ASN A 5 -4.85 -16.90 2.68
C ASN A 5 -4.73 -17.26 4.17
N TRP A 6 -4.56 -16.29 5.07
CA TRP A 6 -4.46 -16.55 6.53
C TRP A 6 -5.79 -17.03 7.15
N ALA A 7 -6.91 -16.69 6.52
CA ALA A 7 -8.25 -17.15 6.85
C ALA A 7 -8.93 -17.65 5.57
N ASN A 8 -9.75 -18.68 5.70
CA ASN A 8 -10.54 -19.23 4.59
C ASN A 8 -11.76 -18.36 4.29
N GLU A 9 -12.41 -17.85 5.34
CA GLU A 9 -13.57 -16.95 5.25
C GLU A 9 -13.79 -16.24 6.60
N ILE A 10 -14.77 -15.32 6.62
CA ILE A 10 -15.33 -14.75 7.85
C ILE A 10 -16.69 -15.41 8.10
N ASP A 11 -16.86 -16.05 9.25
CA ASP A 11 -18.17 -16.56 9.66
C ASP A 11 -19.09 -15.37 9.98
N LEU A 12 -20.07 -15.12 9.12
CA LEU A 12 -20.99 -13.99 9.27
C LEU A 12 -21.95 -14.13 10.45
N LYS A 13 -22.12 -15.33 11.03
CA LYS A 13 -22.93 -15.50 12.25
C LYS A 13 -22.19 -15.03 13.49
N THR A 14 -20.88 -15.28 13.55
CA THR A 14 -20.05 -14.95 14.73
C THR A 14 -19.17 -13.72 14.55
N GLY A 15 -18.99 -13.26 13.32
CA GLY A 15 -18.05 -12.20 12.93
C GLY A 15 -16.58 -12.61 13.00
N ARG A 16 -16.26 -13.89 13.21
CA ARG A 16 -14.89 -14.37 13.42
C ARG A 16 -14.28 -14.92 12.13
N PRO A 17 -12.97 -14.71 11.89
CA PRO A 17 -12.27 -15.39 10.82
C PRO A 17 -12.15 -16.89 11.09
N ILE A 18 -12.40 -17.70 10.07
CA ILE A 18 -12.06 -19.13 10.07
C ILE A 18 -10.62 -19.26 9.60
N LEU A 19 -9.71 -19.42 10.56
CA LEU A 19 -8.27 -19.46 10.30
C LEU A 19 -7.88 -20.61 9.39
N ASN A 20 -6.92 -20.36 8.49
CA ASN A 20 -6.22 -21.40 7.76
C ASN A 20 -5.07 -21.95 8.63
N PRO A 21 -5.14 -23.20 9.13
CA PRO A 21 -4.14 -23.73 10.06
C PRO A 21 -2.72 -23.76 9.50
N SER A 22 -2.56 -23.84 8.17
CA SER A 22 -1.24 -23.84 7.52
C SER A 22 -0.54 -22.48 7.52
N LYS A 23 -1.28 -21.40 7.81
CA LYS A 23 -0.78 -20.00 7.81
C LYS A 23 -0.74 -19.38 9.20
N VAL A 24 -1.10 -20.15 10.24
CA VAL A 24 -0.97 -19.72 11.63
C VAL A 24 0.51 -19.76 12.03
N THR A 25 1.07 -18.62 12.42
CA THR A 25 2.46 -18.50 12.88
C THR A 25 2.64 -19.16 14.25
N LYS A 26 3.80 -19.79 14.45
CA LYS A 26 4.15 -20.51 15.68
C LYS A 26 5.62 -20.32 15.99
N GLU A 27 5.97 -20.31 17.28
CA GLU A 27 7.36 -20.20 17.71
C GLU A 27 8.22 -21.35 17.16
N GLY A 28 9.42 -21.01 16.70
CA GLY A 28 10.39 -21.98 16.18
C GLY A 28 10.06 -22.52 14.78
N VAL A 29 8.91 -22.15 14.20
CA VAL A 29 8.50 -22.59 12.87
C VAL A 29 8.56 -21.41 11.90
N ASN A 30 9.24 -21.58 10.77
CA ASN A 30 9.16 -20.63 9.66
C ASN A 30 7.93 -20.98 8.80
N VAL A 31 6.86 -20.20 8.94
CA VAL A 31 5.62 -20.37 8.18
C VAL A 31 5.71 -19.53 6.91
N LYS A 32 5.53 -20.18 5.76
CA LYS A 32 5.79 -19.59 4.45
C LYS A 32 4.54 -19.13 3.71
N ASP A 33 4.74 -18.20 2.77
CA ASP A 33 3.73 -17.70 1.82
C ASP A 33 2.43 -17.24 2.51
N ILE A 34 2.55 -16.50 3.61
CA ILE A 34 1.41 -15.90 4.31
C ILE A 34 0.99 -14.63 3.58
N CYS A 35 -0.28 -14.54 3.22
CA CYS A 35 -0.85 -13.40 2.54
C CYS A 35 -2.06 -12.86 3.34
N PRO A 36 -2.10 -11.54 3.64
CA PRO A 36 -1.08 -10.55 3.29
C PRO A 36 0.16 -10.66 4.19
N ALA A 37 1.24 -9.98 3.78
CA ALA A 37 2.40 -9.73 4.63
C ALA A 37 2.03 -8.90 5.88
N ALA A 38 2.97 -8.70 6.80
CA ALA A 38 2.76 -7.88 8.01
C ALA A 38 2.49 -6.39 7.70
N GLN A 39 2.86 -5.90 6.51
CA GLN A 39 2.44 -4.59 6.00
C GLN A 39 0.94 -4.53 5.63
N GLY A 40 0.25 -5.67 5.57
CA GLY A 40 -1.15 -5.82 5.24
C GLY A 40 -1.44 -5.69 3.74
N ALA A 41 -2.65 -6.07 3.33
CA ALA A 41 -3.17 -5.80 1.98
C ALA A 41 -3.48 -4.30 1.77
N LYS A 42 -3.47 -3.52 2.84
CA LYS A 42 -3.61 -2.07 2.90
C LYS A 42 -2.99 -1.63 4.23
N ASN A 43 -2.28 -0.51 4.26
CA ASN A 43 -1.65 0.01 5.47
C ASN A 43 -2.30 1.35 5.91
N HIS A 44 -1.50 2.35 6.28
CA HIS A 44 -1.94 3.66 6.78
C HIS A 44 -2.67 4.52 5.74
N GLN A 45 -2.45 4.28 4.44
CA GLN A 45 -2.98 5.11 3.37
C GLN A 45 -4.52 5.12 3.36
N PRO A 46 -5.22 6.26 3.47
CA PRO A 46 -6.68 6.30 3.49
C PRO A 46 -7.28 5.84 2.16
N ALA A 47 -8.54 5.40 2.18
CA ALA A 47 -9.34 5.21 0.97
C ALA A 47 -10.20 6.46 0.73
N SER A 48 -10.61 6.68 -0.51
CA SER A 48 -11.66 7.66 -0.85
C SER A 48 -12.96 6.96 -1.21
N TYR A 49 -14.06 7.71 -1.18
CA TYR A 49 -15.40 7.22 -1.49
C TYR A 49 -16.10 8.23 -2.38
N ASP A 50 -16.77 7.74 -3.42
CA ASP A 50 -17.68 8.56 -4.22
C ASP A 50 -19.14 8.21 -3.90
N PRO A 51 -19.95 9.17 -3.41
CA PRO A 51 -21.36 8.94 -3.15
C PRO A 51 -22.21 8.70 -4.40
N LYS A 52 -21.78 9.13 -5.60
CA LYS A 52 -22.53 8.91 -6.86
C LYS A 52 -22.45 7.45 -7.30
N THR A 53 -21.24 6.89 -7.38
CA THR A 53 -21.02 5.48 -7.72
C THR A 53 -21.24 4.53 -6.54
N LYS A 54 -21.18 5.05 -5.31
CA LYS A 54 -21.20 4.30 -4.04
C LYS A 54 -20.04 3.30 -3.92
N LEU A 55 -18.90 3.63 -4.53
CA LEU A 55 -17.70 2.82 -4.50
C LEU A 55 -16.62 3.46 -3.62
N PHE A 56 -15.83 2.60 -2.98
CA PHE A 56 -14.57 2.99 -2.38
C PHE A 56 -13.44 2.82 -3.39
N TYR A 57 -12.52 3.78 -3.41
CA TYR A 57 -11.27 3.68 -4.16
C TYR A 57 -10.13 3.50 -3.18
N VAL A 58 -9.32 2.46 -3.39
CA VAL A 58 -8.38 1.99 -2.38
C VAL A 58 -7.02 1.71 -3.00
N GLY A 59 -5.99 2.37 -2.48
CA GLY A 59 -4.60 1.97 -2.71
C GLY A 59 -4.28 0.75 -1.84
N THR A 60 -3.96 -0.38 -2.48
CA THR A 60 -3.68 -1.66 -1.81
C THR A 60 -2.25 -2.12 -2.06
N ASN A 61 -1.79 -3.01 -1.18
CA ASN A 61 -0.55 -3.76 -1.32
C ASN A 61 -0.90 -5.20 -1.77
N HIS A 62 -0.11 -5.76 -2.67
CA HIS A 62 -0.23 -7.12 -3.21
C HIS A 62 1.01 -7.93 -2.82
N ILE A 63 1.15 -8.21 -1.53
CA ILE A 63 2.41 -8.71 -0.93
C ILE A 63 2.14 -9.80 0.11
N CYS A 64 3.07 -10.75 0.19
CA CYS A 64 3.06 -11.88 1.10
C CYS A 64 4.37 -11.96 1.87
N MET A 65 4.47 -12.89 2.83
CA MET A 65 5.67 -13.06 3.64
C MET A 65 5.93 -14.49 4.06
N ASP A 66 7.20 -14.77 4.35
CA ASP A 66 7.62 -15.81 5.27
C ASP A 66 7.78 -15.20 6.68
N TYR A 67 7.36 -15.93 7.71
CA TYR A 67 7.37 -15.46 9.10
C TYR A 67 7.90 -16.54 10.05
N GLN A 68 8.98 -16.23 10.75
CA GLN A 68 9.52 -17.08 11.82
C GLN A 68 9.52 -16.34 13.16
N ALA A 69 8.71 -16.83 14.10
CA ALA A 69 8.62 -16.28 15.45
C ALA A 69 9.68 -16.91 16.39
N PHE A 70 10.18 -16.12 17.33
CA PHE A 70 11.11 -16.53 18.38
C PHE A 70 10.89 -15.74 19.67
N SER A 71 11.11 -16.38 20.81
CA SER A 71 11.02 -15.71 22.11
C SER A 71 12.05 -14.57 22.27
N VAL A 72 11.59 -13.45 22.81
CA VAL A 72 12.41 -12.32 23.24
C VAL A 72 12.02 -11.91 24.66
N LYS A 73 12.93 -11.28 25.40
CA LYS A 73 12.65 -10.77 26.75
C LYS A 73 12.27 -9.29 26.68
N TYR A 74 11.21 -8.91 27.37
CA TYR A 74 10.79 -7.52 27.48
C TYR A 74 11.81 -6.69 28.27
N ARG A 75 12.13 -5.51 27.75
CA ARG A 75 12.90 -4.47 28.43
C ARG A 75 12.35 -3.11 28.00
N GLY A 76 11.97 -2.27 28.96
CA GLY A 76 11.46 -0.92 28.67
C GLY A 76 12.42 -0.12 27.79
N GLY A 77 11.91 0.50 26.73
CA GLY A 77 12.69 1.28 25.76
C GLY A 77 13.33 0.46 24.62
N PHE A 78 13.18 -0.86 24.60
CA PHE A 78 13.73 -1.73 23.54
C PHE A 78 12.62 -2.35 22.69
N PRO A 79 12.89 -2.66 21.40
CA PRO A 79 11.96 -3.38 20.55
C PRO A 79 11.59 -4.75 21.13
N TYR A 80 10.31 -5.11 21.04
CA TYR A 80 9.75 -6.38 21.53
C TYR A 80 8.98 -7.09 20.41
N VAL A 81 9.70 -7.44 19.33
CA VAL A 81 9.10 -8.00 18.11
C VAL A 81 9.09 -9.53 18.14
N GLY A 82 10.26 -10.16 18.31
CA GLY A 82 10.36 -11.63 18.36
C GLY A 82 10.03 -12.35 17.05
N ALA A 83 10.38 -11.75 15.90
CA ALA A 83 10.16 -12.39 14.60
C ALA A 83 11.16 -11.91 13.53
N THR A 84 11.46 -12.81 12.59
CA THR A 84 12.16 -12.51 11.34
C THR A 84 11.19 -12.71 10.19
N LEU A 85 11.16 -11.74 9.28
CA LEU A 85 10.24 -11.72 8.14
C LEU A 85 11.03 -11.58 6.84
N SER A 86 10.51 -12.17 5.76
CA SER A 86 10.90 -11.90 4.38
C SER A 86 9.65 -11.58 3.59
N MET A 87 9.54 -10.40 3.00
CA MET A 87 8.37 -10.02 2.20
C MET A 87 8.65 -10.09 0.70
N PHE A 88 7.63 -10.42 -0.07
CA PHE A 88 7.70 -10.56 -1.52
C PHE A 88 6.35 -10.26 -2.20
N PRO A 89 6.34 -9.92 -3.50
CA PRO A 89 5.12 -9.78 -4.28
C PRO A 89 4.27 -11.05 -4.22
N ALA A 90 2.96 -10.91 -4.06
CA ALA A 90 2.05 -12.06 -3.94
C ALA A 90 1.96 -12.90 -5.22
N ASP A 91 2.25 -12.30 -6.38
CA ASP A 91 2.34 -12.97 -7.68
C ASP A 91 3.74 -13.55 -7.96
N HIS A 92 4.70 -13.38 -7.03
CA HIS A 92 6.14 -13.61 -7.23
C HIS A 92 6.71 -12.91 -8.49
N GLY A 93 5.99 -11.92 -8.99
CA GLY A 93 6.32 -11.13 -10.17
C GLY A 93 6.68 -9.71 -9.79
N ASN A 94 6.17 -8.75 -10.55
CA ASN A 94 6.51 -7.34 -10.37
C ASN A 94 5.38 -6.51 -9.75
N THR A 95 4.24 -7.11 -9.41
CA THR A 95 3.09 -6.37 -8.87
C THR A 95 3.13 -6.36 -7.34
N ARG A 96 3.43 -5.20 -6.74
CA ARG A 96 3.41 -5.05 -5.28
C ARG A 96 2.25 -4.19 -4.79
N GLY A 97 1.57 -3.48 -5.68
CA GLY A 97 0.46 -2.61 -5.32
C GLY A 97 -0.64 -2.60 -6.37
N ARG A 98 -1.82 -2.16 -5.98
CA ARG A 98 -2.97 -2.02 -6.88
C ARG A 98 -3.85 -0.86 -6.43
N LEU A 99 -4.32 -0.05 -7.37
CA LEU A 99 -5.47 0.84 -7.15
C LEU A 99 -6.73 0.06 -7.52
N ILE A 100 -7.71 0.00 -6.61
CA ILE A 100 -8.95 -0.74 -6.85
C ILE A 100 -10.18 0.15 -6.65
N ALA A 101 -11.27 -0.19 -7.35
CA ALA A 101 -12.63 0.22 -6.97
C ALA A 101 -13.37 -0.94 -6.31
N PHE A 102 -13.96 -0.69 -5.15
CA PHE A 102 -14.54 -1.69 -4.27
C PHE A 102 -15.97 -1.30 -3.88
N ASN A 103 -16.91 -2.24 -4.04
CA ASN A 103 -18.27 -2.08 -3.56
C ASN A 103 -18.35 -2.55 -2.09
N PRO A 104 -18.63 -1.67 -1.12
CA PRO A 104 -18.62 -2.03 0.30
C PRO A 104 -19.80 -2.89 0.73
N VAL A 105 -20.88 -2.94 -0.06
CA VAL A 105 -22.09 -3.72 0.25
C VAL A 105 -21.95 -5.16 -0.26
N SER A 106 -21.49 -5.34 -1.50
CA SER A 106 -21.33 -6.67 -2.08
C SER A 106 -19.98 -7.32 -1.79
N GLY A 107 -18.97 -6.53 -1.38
CA GLY A 107 -17.59 -7.01 -1.23
C GLY A 107 -16.85 -7.21 -2.56
N GLU A 108 -17.42 -6.75 -3.67
CA GLU A 108 -16.88 -6.96 -5.02
C GLU A 108 -15.84 -5.89 -5.39
N THR A 109 -14.72 -6.32 -5.97
CA THR A 109 -13.77 -5.41 -6.65
C THR A 109 -14.23 -5.22 -8.09
N LYS A 110 -14.62 -4.00 -8.47
CA LYS A 110 -15.15 -3.67 -9.79
C LYS A 110 -14.08 -3.62 -10.87
N TRP A 111 -12.93 -3.04 -10.52
CA TRP A 111 -11.74 -3.01 -11.36
C TRP A 111 -10.50 -2.88 -10.47
N ALA A 112 -9.35 -3.18 -11.05
CA ALA A 112 -8.06 -3.02 -10.40
C ALA A 112 -6.98 -2.65 -11.42
N THR A 113 -6.18 -1.64 -11.11
CA THR A 113 -4.99 -1.23 -11.86
C THR A 113 -3.76 -1.64 -11.05
N ASN A 114 -2.87 -2.43 -11.67
CA ASN A 114 -1.66 -2.92 -11.01
C ASN A 114 -0.56 -1.86 -11.04
N GLU A 115 0.23 -1.81 -9.97
CA GLU A 115 1.40 -0.95 -9.80
C GLU A 115 2.62 -1.78 -9.44
N THR A 116 3.79 -1.34 -9.91
CA THR A 116 5.07 -2.02 -9.66
C THR A 116 5.40 -2.07 -8.17
N PHE A 117 5.14 -0.98 -7.47
CA PHE A 117 5.30 -0.87 -6.02
C PHE A 117 3.96 -0.75 -5.32
N GLN A 118 3.94 -0.93 -4.00
CA GLN A 118 2.75 -0.72 -3.18
C GLN A 118 2.13 0.66 -3.45
N VAL A 119 0.80 0.74 -3.51
CA VAL A 119 0.10 2.04 -3.54
C VAL A 119 -0.04 2.53 -2.10
N TYR A 120 1.00 3.23 -1.65
CA TYR A 120 1.16 3.68 -0.26
C TYR A 120 0.67 5.12 -0.02
N SER A 121 0.15 5.77 -1.06
CA SER A 121 -0.65 7.00 -0.95
C SER A 121 -2.13 6.66 -0.87
N GLY A 122 -2.91 7.52 -0.21
CA GLY A 122 -4.37 7.41 -0.27
C GLY A 122 -4.89 8.08 -1.54
N PRO A 123 -5.82 7.45 -2.30
CA PRO A 123 -6.45 8.14 -3.41
C PRO A 123 -7.36 9.28 -2.93
N LEU A 124 -7.48 10.31 -3.74
CA LEU A 124 -8.45 11.40 -3.66
C LEU A 124 -9.42 11.27 -4.82
N THR A 125 -10.72 11.22 -4.54
CA THR A 125 -11.77 11.23 -5.57
C THR A 125 -12.39 12.61 -5.68
N THR A 126 -12.60 13.09 -6.90
CA THR A 126 -13.28 14.36 -7.19
C THR A 126 -14.64 14.13 -7.84
N ASP A 127 -15.53 15.13 -7.77
CA ASP A 127 -16.90 15.07 -8.29
C ASP A 127 -16.98 14.86 -9.82
N SER A 128 -15.89 15.15 -10.52
CA SER A 128 -15.69 14.97 -11.97
C SER A 128 -15.39 13.53 -12.38
N GLY A 129 -15.30 12.60 -11.43
CA GLY A 129 -14.98 11.20 -11.68
C GLY A 129 -13.51 10.92 -11.94
N VAL A 130 -12.62 11.76 -11.37
CA VAL A 130 -11.17 11.61 -11.46
C VAL A 130 -10.61 11.25 -10.08
N LEU A 131 -9.73 10.26 -10.07
CA LEU A 131 -8.97 9.81 -8.92
C LEU A 131 -7.55 10.33 -9.00
N PHE A 132 -7.03 10.92 -7.93
CA PHE A 132 -5.63 11.29 -7.81
C PHE A 132 -4.94 10.41 -6.79
N TYR A 133 -3.75 9.89 -7.11
CA TYR A 133 -2.94 9.11 -6.17
C TYR A 133 -1.47 9.21 -6.55
N GLY A 134 -0.60 8.87 -5.60
CA GLY A 134 0.84 8.77 -5.80
C GLY A 134 1.38 7.34 -5.68
N THR A 135 2.50 7.08 -6.33
CA THR A 135 3.20 5.80 -6.26
C THR A 135 4.58 5.94 -5.61
N LEU A 136 5.12 4.84 -5.10
CA LEU A 136 6.42 4.85 -4.41
C LEU A 136 7.59 5.19 -5.35
N ASP A 137 7.47 4.94 -6.64
CA ASP A 137 8.43 5.31 -7.69
C ASP A 137 8.29 6.75 -8.20
N GLY A 138 7.47 7.57 -7.54
CA GLY A 138 7.43 9.02 -7.74
C GLY A 138 6.36 9.52 -8.71
N TRP A 139 5.49 8.65 -9.23
CA TRP A 139 4.41 9.12 -10.10
C TRP A 139 3.25 9.67 -9.28
N PHE A 140 2.87 10.92 -9.55
CA PHE A 140 1.56 11.44 -9.25
C PHE A 140 0.65 11.19 -10.45
N LYS A 141 -0.44 10.43 -10.26
CA LYS A 141 -1.32 9.96 -11.33
C LYS A 141 -2.74 10.47 -11.12
N ALA A 142 -3.40 10.83 -12.22
CA ALA A 142 -4.84 10.98 -12.30
C ALA A 142 -5.42 9.80 -13.08
N ALA A 143 -6.48 9.17 -12.59
CA ALA A 143 -7.14 8.02 -13.22
C ALA A 143 -8.65 8.22 -13.31
N ASP A 144 -9.26 7.64 -14.33
CA ASP A 144 -10.72 7.58 -14.51
C ASP A 144 -11.33 6.65 -13.46
N GLU A 145 -12.31 7.14 -12.70
CA GLU A 145 -12.93 6.36 -11.63
C GLU A 145 -13.75 5.15 -12.11
N ALA A 146 -14.19 5.17 -13.38
CA ALA A 146 -15.05 4.12 -13.92
C ALA A 146 -14.28 2.85 -14.25
N ASN A 147 -12.99 2.96 -14.57
CA ASN A 147 -12.19 1.86 -15.10
C ASN A 147 -10.72 1.84 -14.65
N GLY A 148 -10.26 2.83 -13.87
CA GLY A 148 -8.90 2.91 -13.36
C GLY A 148 -7.84 3.30 -14.40
N LYS A 149 -8.24 3.72 -15.60
CA LYS A 149 -7.32 4.13 -16.69
C LYS A 149 -6.63 5.44 -16.30
N THR A 150 -5.30 5.46 -16.39
CA THR A 150 -4.51 6.68 -16.23
C THR A 150 -4.86 7.71 -17.29
N LEU A 151 -5.27 8.90 -16.84
CA LEU A 151 -5.59 10.07 -17.66
C LEU A 151 -4.42 11.05 -17.73
N TYR A 152 -3.67 11.17 -16.63
CA TYR A 152 -2.52 12.05 -16.51
C TYR A 152 -1.49 11.44 -15.56
N GLN A 153 -0.22 11.75 -15.78
CA GLN A 153 0.85 11.43 -14.85
C GLN A 153 1.94 12.50 -14.86
N PHE A 154 2.52 12.74 -13.69
CA PHE A 154 3.65 13.63 -13.46
C PHE A 154 4.68 12.91 -12.60
N HIS A 155 5.95 12.97 -12.99
CA HIS A 155 7.04 12.40 -12.19
C HIS A 155 7.49 13.42 -11.16
N ALA A 156 7.12 13.20 -9.91
CA ALA A 156 7.50 14.03 -8.78
C ALA A 156 8.96 13.76 -8.35
N PRO A 157 9.62 14.70 -7.66
CA PRO A 157 11.04 14.56 -7.28
C PRO A 157 11.36 13.32 -6.40
N SER A 158 10.36 12.78 -5.70
CA SER A 158 10.47 11.63 -4.81
C SER A 158 9.16 10.83 -4.77
N GLY A 159 9.23 9.57 -4.33
CA GLY A 159 8.09 8.71 -4.09
C GLY A 159 7.04 9.33 -3.18
N ILE A 160 5.79 8.91 -3.36
CA ILE A 160 4.64 9.52 -2.67
C ILE A 160 4.02 8.50 -1.72
N ILE A 161 4.12 8.79 -0.43
CA ILE A 161 3.42 8.08 0.66
C ILE A 161 2.33 8.95 1.31
N GLY A 162 2.27 10.23 0.93
CA GLY A 162 1.27 11.19 1.37
C GLY A 162 0.02 11.16 0.49
N ASN A 163 -1.02 11.84 0.93
CA ASN A 163 -2.32 11.83 0.23
C ASN A 163 -2.48 13.11 -0.59
N PRO A 164 -3.00 13.03 -1.82
CA PRO A 164 -3.42 14.23 -2.55
C PRO A 164 -4.56 14.93 -1.83
N ILE A 165 -4.57 16.26 -1.91
CA ILE A 165 -5.68 17.11 -1.46
C ILE A 165 -6.14 17.99 -2.61
N ALA A 166 -7.42 18.37 -2.62
CA ALA A 166 -7.96 19.38 -3.52
C ALA A 166 -8.43 20.61 -2.74
N TYR A 167 -8.25 21.80 -3.33
CA TYR A 167 -8.73 23.06 -2.78
C TYR A 167 -8.97 24.09 -3.88
N THR A 168 -9.68 25.16 -3.54
CA THR A 168 -9.91 26.30 -4.45
C THR A 168 -9.22 27.54 -3.90
N TYR A 169 -8.59 28.31 -4.78
CA TYR A 169 -8.04 29.62 -4.45
C TYR A 169 -8.34 30.60 -5.58
N LYS A 170 -8.97 31.74 -5.24
CA LYS A 170 -9.40 32.78 -6.20
C LYS A 170 -10.20 32.24 -7.39
N GLY A 171 -11.12 31.30 -7.13
CA GLY A 171 -11.97 30.70 -8.16
C GLY A 171 -11.30 29.65 -9.03
N LYS A 172 -10.03 29.30 -8.76
CA LYS A 172 -9.27 28.27 -9.48
C LYS A 172 -9.06 27.05 -8.59
N GLU A 173 -9.28 25.86 -9.15
CA GLU A 173 -9.07 24.58 -8.47
C GLU A 173 -7.61 24.17 -8.53
N TYR A 174 -7.15 23.57 -7.43
CA TYR A 174 -5.80 23.07 -7.25
C TYR A 174 -5.84 21.68 -6.66
N VAL A 175 -4.88 20.86 -7.05
CA VAL A 175 -4.58 19.58 -6.40
C VAL A 175 -3.14 19.64 -5.91
N ALA A 176 -2.88 19.20 -4.68
CA ALA A 176 -1.55 19.20 -4.10
C ALA A 176 -1.19 17.87 -3.44
N VAL A 177 0.08 17.51 -3.45
CA VAL A 177 0.59 16.27 -2.86
C VAL A 177 2.00 16.45 -2.33
N LEU A 178 2.32 15.77 -1.23
CA LEU A 178 3.68 15.70 -0.71
C LEU A 178 4.48 14.60 -1.42
N SER A 179 5.64 14.96 -1.94
CA SER A 179 6.62 14.09 -2.55
C SER A 179 7.82 13.94 -1.61
N GLY A 180 8.05 12.71 -1.17
CA GLY A 180 9.00 12.36 -0.11
C GLY A 180 8.78 10.92 0.33
N VAL A 181 9.55 10.01 -0.27
CA VAL A 181 9.42 8.57 -0.04
C VAL A 181 9.92 8.21 1.36
N GLY A 182 9.26 7.25 2.01
CA GLY A 182 9.61 6.84 3.37
C GLY A 182 8.60 5.82 3.93
N GLY A 183 8.36 5.90 5.23
CA GLY A 183 7.50 4.94 5.93
C GLY A 183 8.05 3.52 5.87
N TRP A 184 7.22 2.53 6.21
CA TRP A 184 7.67 1.14 6.24
C TRP A 184 7.99 0.61 4.83
N ALA A 185 7.27 1.04 3.80
CA ALA A 185 7.48 0.57 2.43
C ALA A 185 8.83 0.98 1.83
N ALA A 186 9.46 2.04 2.32
CA ALA A 186 10.76 2.51 1.81
C ALA A 186 11.82 2.62 2.91
N ILE A 187 11.66 1.88 4.01
CA ILE A 187 12.58 1.96 5.17
C ILE A 187 14.03 1.63 4.80
N GLY A 188 14.23 0.77 3.80
CA GLY A 188 15.58 0.46 3.28
C GLY A 188 16.28 1.70 2.71
N LEU A 189 15.57 2.50 1.92
CA LEU A 189 16.09 3.74 1.37
C LEU A 189 16.22 4.84 2.44
N ALA A 190 15.26 4.93 3.36
CA ALA A 190 15.25 5.96 4.41
C ALA A 190 16.36 5.77 5.45
N GLU A 191 16.66 4.53 5.83
CA GLU A 191 17.61 4.20 6.92
C GLU A 191 18.91 3.55 6.40
N GLY A 192 19.08 3.42 5.08
CA GLY A 192 20.27 2.81 4.47
C GLY A 192 20.42 1.31 4.74
N LEU A 193 19.31 0.59 4.92
CA LEU A 193 19.29 -0.86 5.17
C LEU A 193 19.42 -1.64 3.87
N THR A 194 20.13 -2.77 3.90
CA THR A 194 20.52 -3.49 2.66
C THR A 194 20.20 -4.98 2.70
N LYS A 195 20.04 -5.58 3.89
CA LYS A 195 19.73 -7.00 3.98
C LYS A 195 18.23 -7.21 3.82
N GLY A 196 17.83 -8.19 3.02
CA GLY A 196 16.42 -8.39 2.67
C GLY A 196 15.46 -8.57 3.86
N THR A 197 15.94 -9.11 4.99
CA THR A 197 15.16 -9.31 6.22
C THR A 197 15.15 -8.10 7.17
N GLU A 198 15.98 -7.09 6.91
CA GLU A 198 15.97 -5.83 7.69
C GLU A 198 14.67 -5.05 7.45
N GLY A 199 14.39 -4.06 8.31
CA GLY A 199 13.15 -3.30 8.23
C GLY A 199 11.91 -4.19 8.36
N LEU A 200 11.99 -5.25 9.19
CA LEU A 200 10.93 -6.26 9.35
C LEU A 200 10.54 -6.92 8.02
N GLY A 201 11.53 -7.24 7.18
CA GLY A 201 11.34 -7.92 5.88
C GLY A 201 10.96 -6.99 4.72
N ALA A 202 10.73 -5.70 4.96
CA ALA A 202 10.33 -4.75 3.92
C ALA A 202 11.47 -4.41 2.95
N VAL A 203 12.74 -4.45 3.41
CA VAL A 203 13.89 -4.10 2.58
C VAL A 203 13.99 -5.02 1.35
N GLY A 204 13.77 -6.33 1.54
CA GLY A 204 13.79 -7.32 0.47
C GLY A 204 12.70 -7.11 -0.59
N LEU A 205 11.53 -6.61 -0.17
CA LEU A 205 10.38 -6.37 -1.05
C LEU A 205 10.62 -5.19 -2.00
N THR A 206 11.38 -4.18 -1.56
CA THR A 206 11.57 -2.92 -2.28
C THR A 206 13.05 -2.64 -2.59
N THR A 207 13.86 -3.67 -2.79
CA THR A 207 15.29 -3.54 -3.10
C THR A 207 15.58 -2.67 -4.32
N SER A 208 14.73 -2.74 -5.35
CA SER A 208 14.87 -1.94 -6.58
C SER A 208 14.27 -0.54 -6.46
N LEU A 209 13.67 -0.15 -5.33
CA LEU A 209 13.00 1.15 -5.21
C LEU A 209 13.97 2.33 -5.39
N SER A 210 15.21 2.18 -4.96
CA SER A 210 16.28 3.18 -5.12
C SER A 210 16.62 3.48 -6.59
N ASP A 211 16.27 2.59 -7.51
CA ASP A 211 16.52 2.80 -8.94
C ASP A 211 15.53 3.82 -9.56
N TYR A 212 14.42 4.08 -8.87
CA TYR A 212 13.34 4.94 -9.36
C TYR A 212 13.21 6.25 -8.59
N THR A 213 13.64 6.27 -7.33
CA THR A 213 13.41 7.41 -6.45
C THR A 213 14.50 7.57 -5.39
N ASN A 214 14.59 8.78 -4.85
CA ASN A 214 15.43 9.13 -3.71
C ASN A 214 14.57 9.78 -2.62
N LEU A 215 15.14 9.97 -1.43
CA LEU A 215 14.49 10.77 -0.38
C LEU A 215 14.18 12.19 -0.87
N GLY A 216 13.11 12.77 -0.32
CA GLY A 216 12.64 14.10 -0.69
C GLY A 216 11.73 14.70 0.38
N GLY A 217 11.24 15.90 0.10
CA GLY A 217 10.40 16.65 1.04
C GLY A 217 9.80 17.89 0.39
N THR A 218 9.05 17.69 -0.69
CA THR A 218 8.51 18.79 -1.51
C THR A 218 6.99 18.71 -1.61
N LEU A 219 6.31 19.84 -1.43
CA LEU A 219 4.90 19.98 -1.80
C LEU A 219 4.80 20.31 -3.29
N VAL A 220 4.09 19.48 -4.06
CA VAL A 220 3.82 19.72 -5.48
C VAL A 220 2.37 20.17 -5.63
N VAL A 221 2.12 21.23 -6.39
CA VAL A 221 0.79 21.83 -6.60
C VAL A 221 0.49 21.90 -8.09
N PHE A 222 -0.71 21.48 -8.48
CA PHE A 222 -1.20 21.39 -9.84
C PHE A 222 -2.46 22.22 -10.01
N SER A 223 -2.63 22.85 -11.18
CA SER A 223 -3.88 23.45 -11.65
C SER A 223 -3.88 23.47 -13.17
N LEU A 224 -5.05 23.53 -13.79
CA LEU A 224 -5.16 23.87 -15.22
C LEU A 224 -4.71 25.33 -15.46
N GLU A 225 -4.42 25.73 -16.68
CA GLU A 225 -4.09 27.13 -17.01
C GLU A 225 -5.30 28.06 -16.88
#